data_AF-A0A7K8G5Q7-F1
#
_entry.id   AF-A0A7K8G5Q7-F1
#
_cell.length_a   1.000
_cell.length_b   1.000
_cell.length_c   1.000
_cell.angle_alpha   90.00
_cell.angle_beta   90.00
_cell.angle_gamma   90.00
#
_symmetry.space_group_name_H-M   'P 1'
#
loop_
_entity.id
_entity.type
_entity.pdbx_description
1 polymer ?
#
loop_
_entity_poly.entity_id
_entity_poly.type
_entity_poly.pdbx_seq_one_letter_code
_entity_poly.pdbx_strand_id
1 'polypeptide(L)'
;MVYVGIPKGQADQEEEVLKTIQDGDSDELTIKRFTESREKPGALWHIYAAKDTEKIREFLKKVAEEQGQENPVDHDPIHDQSWYLDRSLRKRLHQEYGVQGWAIVQFLGDVVFIPAGAPHQVHNLYSCIKVAEDFVSPEHVKHCFWLTQEFRYLSHTHTNHEDKLQVKNVIYHAVKDAVGILRANESSLSRP
;
A
#
# COMPACT_ATOMS: atom_id res chain seq x y z
N MET A 1 -0.17 -10.87 8.68
CA MET A 1 0.40 -12.13 8.12
C MET A 1 -0.10 -13.31 8.94
N VAL A 2 -0.88 -14.23 8.34
CA VAL A 2 -1.48 -15.35 9.11
C VAL A 2 -0.67 -16.65 9.02
N TYR A 3 0.17 -16.82 7.99
CA TYR A 3 1.06 -17.97 7.89
C TYR A 3 2.33 -17.63 7.08
N VAL A 4 3.46 -18.20 7.49
CA VAL A 4 4.75 -18.16 6.78
C VAL A 4 5.31 -19.58 6.69
N GLY A 5 5.43 -20.08 5.47
CA GLY A 5 5.97 -21.40 5.14
C GLY A 5 7.44 -21.32 4.72
N ILE A 6 8.33 -21.84 5.55
CA ILE A 6 9.76 -21.94 5.28
C ILE A 6 10.02 -23.36 4.75
N PRO A 7 10.44 -23.52 3.48
CA PRO A 7 10.73 -24.84 2.92
C PRO A 7 11.96 -25.45 3.60
N LYS A 8 12.03 -26.78 3.64
CA LYS A 8 13.15 -27.52 4.21
C LYS A 8 14.02 -28.10 3.11
N GLY A 9 15.34 -28.13 3.33
CA GLY A 9 16.29 -28.84 2.44
C GLY A 9 16.95 -27.98 1.36
N GLN A 10 16.76 -26.66 1.37
CA GLN A 10 17.55 -25.73 0.56
C GLN A 10 18.68 -25.14 1.41
N ALA A 11 19.92 -25.33 0.97
CA ALA A 11 21.07 -24.62 1.54
C ALA A 11 20.98 -23.12 1.23
N ASP A 12 21.56 -22.29 2.09
CA ASP A 12 21.78 -20.84 1.90
C ASP A 12 20.52 -19.94 1.83
N GLN A 13 19.32 -20.49 2.01
CA GLN A 13 18.07 -19.71 1.93
C GLN A 13 17.99 -18.59 2.97
N GLU A 14 18.46 -18.81 4.20
CA GLU A 14 18.49 -17.76 5.23
C GLU A 14 19.43 -16.60 4.84
N GLU A 15 20.55 -16.89 4.18
CA GLU A 15 21.51 -15.88 3.74
C GLU A 15 20.95 -15.04 2.58
N GLU A 16 20.29 -15.69 1.61
CA GLU A 16 19.63 -14.98 0.52
C GLU A 16 18.50 -14.08 1.04
N VAL A 17 17.68 -14.56 1.97
CA VAL A 17 16.63 -13.75 2.60
C VAL A 17 17.21 -12.58 3.39
N LEU A 18 18.29 -12.80 4.15
CA LEU A 18 18.98 -11.73 4.86
C LEU A 18 19.48 -10.65 3.89
N LYS A 19 20.10 -11.08 2.79
CA LYS A 19 20.58 -10.16 1.75
C LYS A 19 19.44 -9.38 1.12
N THR A 20 18.31 -10.01 0.80
CA THR A 20 17.13 -9.32 0.26
C THR A 20 16.55 -8.31 1.26
N ILE A 21 16.54 -8.62 2.56
CA ILE A 21 16.11 -7.68 3.61
C ILE A 21 17.04 -6.45 3.67
N GLN A 22 18.36 -6.66 3.59
CA GLN A 22 19.37 -5.61 3.61
C GLN A 22 19.34 -4.75 2.34
N ASP A 23 19.31 -5.38 1.16
CA ASP A 23 19.14 -4.71 -0.14
C ASP A 23 17.76 -4.04 -0.28
N GLY A 24 16.82 -4.39 0.60
CA GLY A 24 15.51 -3.80 0.77
C GLY A 24 15.50 -2.47 1.53
N ASP A 25 16.64 -2.02 2.06
CA ASP A 25 16.77 -0.81 2.88
C ASP A 25 16.07 -0.91 4.25
N SER A 26 15.96 -2.14 4.80
CA SER A 26 15.38 -2.38 6.13
C SER A 26 16.30 -1.88 7.25
N ASP A 27 15.72 -1.37 8.34
CA ASP A 27 16.49 -0.84 9.48
C ASP A 27 17.13 -1.96 10.33
N GLU A 28 18.11 -1.59 11.15
CA GLU A 28 18.89 -2.52 11.98
C GLU A 28 18.02 -3.31 12.97
N LEU A 29 16.97 -2.71 13.54
CA LEU A 29 16.10 -3.39 14.49
C LEU A 29 15.27 -4.45 13.77
N THR A 30 14.79 -4.14 12.57
CA THR A 30 14.11 -5.10 11.70
C THR A 30 15.02 -6.28 11.33
N ILE A 31 16.29 -6.02 11.01
CA ILE A 31 17.27 -7.08 10.73
C ILE A 31 17.46 -7.98 11.96
N LYS A 32 17.57 -7.40 13.16
CA LYS A 32 17.73 -8.15 14.42
C LYS A 32 16.53 -9.04 14.74
N ARG A 33 15.30 -8.63 14.41
CA ARG A 33 14.12 -9.51 14.54
C ARG A 33 14.28 -10.82 13.77
N PHE A 34 14.90 -10.75 12.59
CA PHE A 34 15.17 -11.95 11.80
C PHE A 34 16.38 -12.75 12.32
N THR A 35 17.52 -12.09 12.56
CA THR A 35 18.79 -12.78 12.86
C THR A 35 18.92 -13.22 14.31
N GLU A 36 18.48 -12.40 15.27
CA GLU A 36 18.65 -12.63 16.71
C GLU A 36 17.37 -13.23 17.32
N SER A 37 16.21 -12.60 17.09
CA SER A 37 14.94 -13.07 17.66
C SER A 37 14.37 -14.29 16.95
N ARG A 38 14.93 -14.68 15.79
CA ARG A 38 14.51 -15.81 14.95
C ARG A 38 13.00 -15.77 14.63
N GLU A 39 12.45 -14.57 14.48
CA GLU A 39 11.09 -14.39 14.00
C GLU A 39 11.00 -14.84 12.54
N LYS A 40 9.79 -15.21 12.09
CA LYS A 40 9.58 -15.71 10.72
C LYS A 40 9.21 -14.55 9.78
N PRO A 41 10.13 -14.01 8.98
CA PRO A 41 9.80 -12.95 8.03
C PRO A 41 8.93 -13.55 6.93
N GLY A 42 7.85 -12.88 6.54
CA GLY A 42 7.01 -13.32 5.44
C GLY A 42 7.30 -12.56 4.16
N ALA A 43 7.21 -11.23 4.22
CA ALA A 43 7.32 -10.38 3.05
C ALA A 43 8.02 -9.05 3.36
N LEU A 44 8.76 -8.55 2.38
CA LEU A 44 9.29 -7.20 2.34
C LEU A 44 8.32 -6.29 1.59
N TRP A 45 7.99 -5.16 2.19
CA TRP A 45 7.12 -4.13 1.62
C TRP A 45 7.94 -2.87 1.38
N HIS A 46 7.61 -2.16 0.31
CA HIS A 46 7.94 -0.74 0.17
C HIS A 46 6.64 0.05 0.03
N ILE A 47 6.41 0.98 0.95
CA ILE A 47 5.22 1.84 0.97
C ILE A 47 5.66 3.29 0.77
N TYR A 48 4.94 4.05 -0.05
CA TYR A 48 5.22 5.46 -0.31
C TYR A 48 4.04 6.33 0.12
N ALA A 49 4.32 7.59 0.46
CA ALA A 49 3.26 8.51 0.88
C ALA A 49 2.33 8.82 -0.30
N ALA A 50 1.02 8.90 -0.05
CA ALA A 50 0.03 9.21 -1.09
C ALA A 50 0.26 10.56 -1.80
N LYS A 51 0.95 11.50 -1.14
CA LYS A 51 1.32 12.81 -1.74
C LYS A 51 2.42 12.70 -2.80
N ASP A 52 3.20 11.62 -2.78
CA ASP A 52 4.35 11.42 -3.69
C ASP A 52 3.98 10.57 -4.92
N THR A 53 2.72 10.14 -5.03
CA THR A 53 2.19 9.32 -6.14
C THR A 53 2.48 9.92 -7.51
N GLU A 54 2.27 11.24 -7.70
CA GLU A 54 2.53 11.88 -9.00
C GLU A 54 4.01 11.86 -9.37
N LYS A 55 4.90 12.08 -8.40
CA LYS A 55 6.35 12.00 -8.64
C LYS A 55 6.79 10.59 -9.04
N ILE A 56 6.20 9.57 -8.42
CA ILE A 56 6.47 8.16 -8.76
C ILE A 56 5.97 7.88 -10.18
N ARG A 57 4.80 8.39 -10.56
CA ARG A 57 4.24 8.27 -11.91
C ARG A 57 5.16 8.91 -12.96
N GLU A 58 5.59 10.16 -12.74
CA GLU A 58 6.55 10.85 -13.61
C GLU A 58 7.87 10.08 -13.74
N PHE A 59 8.41 9.60 -12.62
CA PHE A 59 9.63 8.80 -12.59
C PHE A 59 9.50 7.53 -13.44
N LEU A 60 8.42 6.77 -13.25
CA LEU A 60 8.21 5.51 -13.98
C LEU A 60 8.00 5.75 -15.49
N LYS A 61 7.29 6.82 -15.87
CA LYS A 61 7.15 7.21 -17.29
C LYS A 61 8.51 7.50 -17.92
N LYS A 62 9.35 8.29 -17.24
CA LYS A 62 10.72 8.58 -17.68
C LYS A 62 11.55 7.30 -17.84
N VAL A 63 11.50 6.38 -16.87
CA VAL A 63 12.22 5.11 -16.94
C VAL A 63 11.72 4.24 -18.10
N ALA A 64 10.41 4.22 -18.36
CA ALA A 64 9.83 3.49 -19.48
C ALA A 64 10.31 4.02 -20.84
N GLU A 65 10.33 5.34 -21.00
CA GLU A 65 10.87 6.00 -22.21
C GLU A 65 12.35 5.68 -22.43
N GLU A 66 13.17 5.71 -21.39
CA GLU A 66 14.59 5.34 -21.45
C GLU A 66 14.82 3.87 -21.84
N GLN A 67 13.87 2.99 -21.50
CA GLN A 67 13.88 1.58 -21.89
C GLN A 67 13.28 1.33 -23.28
N GLY A 68 12.82 2.38 -23.98
CA GLY A 68 12.20 2.27 -25.30
C GLY A 68 10.80 1.66 -25.29
N GLN A 69 10.08 1.74 -24.16
CA GLN A 69 8.69 1.30 -24.09
C GLN A 69 7.78 2.33 -24.77
N GLU A 70 6.98 1.89 -25.76
CA GLU A 70 5.94 2.72 -26.35
C GLU A 70 4.66 2.62 -25.51
N ASN A 71 4.43 3.65 -24.70
CA ASN A 71 3.26 3.72 -23.84
C ASN A 71 2.15 4.57 -24.49
N PRO A 72 0.88 4.14 -24.42
CA PRO A 72 -0.26 4.97 -24.78
C PRO A 72 -0.29 6.30 -24.02
N VAL A 73 -0.96 7.32 -24.58
CA VAL A 73 -1.05 8.67 -23.98
C VAL A 73 -1.74 8.64 -22.61
N ASP A 74 -2.65 7.70 -22.42
CA ASP A 74 -3.41 7.44 -21.19
C ASP A 74 -2.74 6.44 -20.24
N HIS A 75 -1.50 6.00 -20.54
CA HIS A 75 -0.77 5.07 -19.68
C HIS A 75 -0.52 5.65 -18.28
N ASP A 76 -0.88 4.85 -17.26
CA ASP A 76 -0.59 5.14 -15.87
C ASP A 76 0.13 3.94 -15.23
N PRO A 77 1.46 4.02 -15.04
CA PRO A 77 2.27 2.90 -14.57
C PRO A 77 1.91 2.43 -13.14
N ILE A 78 1.24 3.29 -12.34
CA ILE A 78 0.78 2.91 -11.00
C ILE A 78 -0.51 2.09 -11.09
N HIS A 79 -1.45 2.49 -11.94
CA HIS A 79 -2.71 1.76 -12.11
C HIS A 79 -2.54 0.47 -12.91
N ASP A 80 -1.57 0.43 -13.83
CA ASP A 80 -1.23 -0.76 -14.61
C ASP A 80 -0.54 -1.85 -13.78
N GLN A 81 -0.02 -1.51 -12.60
CA GLN A 81 0.64 -2.45 -11.68
C GLN A 81 1.76 -3.27 -12.35
N SER A 82 2.46 -2.66 -13.32
CA SER A 82 3.46 -3.33 -14.17
C SER A 82 4.89 -3.19 -13.68
N TRP A 83 5.13 -2.39 -12.64
CA TRP A 83 6.47 -2.07 -12.14
C TRP A 83 6.72 -2.63 -10.73
N TYR A 84 7.94 -3.12 -10.52
CA TYR A 84 8.51 -3.33 -9.19
C TYR A 84 9.77 -2.48 -9.05
N LEU A 85 9.80 -1.59 -8.05
CA LEU A 85 10.93 -0.72 -7.76
C LEU A 85 12.03 -1.54 -7.06
N ASP A 86 12.98 -2.03 -7.85
CA ASP A 86 14.19 -2.65 -7.33
C ASP A 86 15.10 -1.65 -6.59
N ARG A 87 16.23 -2.12 -6.05
CA ARG A 87 17.16 -1.27 -5.29
C ARG A 87 17.69 -0.09 -6.12
N SER A 88 17.94 -0.29 -7.41
CA SER A 88 18.45 0.75 -8.31
C SER A 88 17.39 1.83 -8.54
N LEU A 89 16.17 1.41 -8.86
CA LEU A 89 15.03 2.31 -9.09
C LEU A 89 14.64 3.07 -7.83
N ARG A 90 14.60 2.43 -6.65
CA ARG A 90 14.31 3.13 -5.39
C ARG A 90 15.36 4.19 -5.05
N LYS A 91 16.64 3.86 -5.22
CA LYS A 91 17.73 4.82 -5.02
C LYS A 91 17.62 6.01 -5.99
N ARG A 92 17.33 5.73 -7.25
CA ARG A 92 17.18 6.76 -8.29
C ARG A 92 15.96 7.65 -8.04
N LEU A 93 14.82 7.07 -7.67
CA LEU A 93 13.60 7.77 -7.27
C LEU A 93 13.89 8.76 -6.13
N HIS A 94 14.64 8.33 -5.11
CA HIS A 94 15.06 9.20 -4.02
C HIS A 94 15.97 10.35 -4.48
N GLN A 95 16.98 10.04 -5.32
CA GLN A 95 17.95 11.01 -5.77
C GLN A 95 17.36 12.07 -6.72
N GLU A 96 16.49 11.67 -7.65
CA GLU A 96 15.95 12.56 -8.68
C GLU A 96 14.69 13.30 -8.23
N TYR A 97 13.83 12.67 -7.41
CA TYR A 97 12.51 13.21 -7.04
C TYR A 97 12.37 13.51 -5.54
N GLY A 98 13.38 13.18 -4.74
CA GLY A 98 13.37 13.36 -3.29
C GLY A 98 12.34 12.47 -2.57
N VAL A 99 11.85 11.42 -3.24
CA VAL A 99 10.81 10.53 -2.69
C VAL A 99 11.48 9.41 -1.89
N GLN A 100 11.12 9.30 -0.63
CA GLN A 100 11.55 8.21 0.25
C GLN A 100 10.33 7.44 0.73
N GLY A 101 10.39 6.11 0.61
CA GLY A 101 9.37 5.21 1.15
C GLY A 101 9.79 4.60 2.49
N TRP A 102 8.93 3.71 2.99
CA TRP A 102 9.19 2.86 4.15
C TRP A 102 9.43 1.42 3.69
N ALA A 103 10.62 0.90 3.98
CA ALA A 103 10.91 -0.52 3.87
C ALA A 103 10.41 -1.23 5.13
N ILE A 104 9.51 -2.20 4.98
CA ILE A 104 8.87 -2.90 6.11
C ILE A 104 8.96 -4.40 5.88
N VAL A 105 9.63 -5.13 6.77
CA VAL A 105 9.54 -6.59 6.80
C VAL A 105 8.35 -6.98 7.66
N GLN A 106 7.35 -7.61 7.04
CA GLN A 106 6.18 -8.14 7.73
C GLN A 106 6.48 -9.57 8.19
N PHE A 107 6.59 -9.77 9.50
CA PHE A 107 6.76 -11.09 10.11
C PHE A 107 5.41 -11.79 10.35
N LEU A 108 5.45 -13.07 10.70
CA LEU A 108 4.26 -13.82 11.14
C LEU A 108 3.58 -13.10 12.32
N GLY A 109 2.27 -12.86 12.22
CA GLY A 109 1.51 -12.13 13.23
C GLY A 109 1.44 -10.62 13.02
N ASP A 110 2.39 -10.02 12.29
CA ASP A 110 2.40 -8.57 12.04
C ASP A 110 1.20 -8.14 11.19
N VAL A 111 0.63 -6.98 11.54
CA VAL A 111 -0.42 -6.27 10.78
C VAL A 111 0.20 -5.01 10.19
N VAL A 112 -0.03 -4.78 8.90
CA VAL A 112 0.44 -3.58 8.19
C VAL A 112 -0.78 -2.76 7.82
N PHE A 113 -0.87 -1.52 8.30
CA PHE A 113 -1.90 -0.56 7.92
C PHE A 113 -1.39 0.27 6.74
N ILE A 114 -2.16 0.30 5.65
CA ILE A 114 -1.81 1.01 4.43
C ILE A 114 -2.79 2.18 4.26
N PRO A 115 -2.32 3.44 4.29
CA PRO A 115 -3.19 4.59 4.06
C PRO A 115 -3.79 4.57 2.65
N ALA A 116 -5.01 5.09 2.51
CA ALA A 116 -5.64 5.23 1.20
C ALA A 116 -4.75 6.05 0.25
N GLY A 117 -4.54 5.52 -0.96
CA GLY A 117 -3.76 6.17 -2.02
C GLY A 117 -2.24 6.07 -1.88
N ALA A 118 -1.73 5.39 -0.86
CA ALA A 118 -0.30 5.11 -0.72
C ALA A 118 0.14 4.03 -1.73
N PRO A 119 1.01 4.34 -2.72
CA PRO A 119 1.58 3.34 -3.59
C PRO A 119 2.40 2.35 -2.78
N HIS A 120 2.28 1.06 -3.06
CA HIS A 120 3.01 0.03 -2.34
C HIS A 120 3.28 -1.20 -3.22
N GLN A 121 4.37 -1.89 -2.91
CA GLN A 121 4.77 -3.15 -3.53
C GLN A 121 5.15 -4.18 -2.47
N VAL A 122 5.03 -5.45 -2.81
CA VAL A 122 5.27 -6.57 -1.89
C VAL A 122 6.16 -7.62 -2.55
N HIS A 123 7.20 -8.02 -1.86
CA HIS A 123 8.09 -9.12 -2.25
C HIS A 123 8.07 -10.20 -1.17
N ASN A 124 7.56 -11.39 -1.49
CA ASN A 124 7.54 -12.50 -0.55
C ASN A 124 8.97 -13.03 -0.36
N LEU A 125 9.42 -13.10 0.89
CA LEU A 125 10.70 -13.69 1.28
C LEU A 125 10.57 -15.21 1.44
N TYR A 126 9.39 -15.64 1.90
CA TYR A 126 8.98 -17.04 2.01
C TYR A 126 7.53 -17.21 1.55
N SER A 127 7.04 -18.45 1.48
CA SER A 127 5.62 -18.70 1.16
C SER A 127 4.72 -18.06 2.21
N CYS A 128 3.72 -17.28 1.80
CA CYS A 128 2.88 -16.50 2.70
C CYS A 128 1.40 -16.80 2.52
N ILE A 129 0.64 -16.78 3.61
CA ILE A 129 -0.81 -16.56 3.57
C ILE A 129 -1.11 -15.22 4.26
N LYS A 130 -1.79 -14.34 3.54
CA LYS A 130 -2.17 -13.00 3.98
C LYS A 130 -3.68 -12.85 3.85
N VAL A 131 -4.27 -12.15 4.83
CA VAL A 131 -5.67 -11.71 4.80
C VAL A 131 -5.63 -10.20 4.91
N ALA A 132 -6.41 -9.51 4.08
CA ALA A 132 -6.54 -8.06 4.07
C ALA A 132 -8.03 -7.70 4.18
N GLU A 133 -8.31 -6.60 4.85
CA GLU A 133 -9.65 -6.04 5.02
C GLU A 133 -9.57 -4.54 4.74
N ASP A 134 -10.41 -4.06 3.85
CA ASP A 134 -10.48 -2.64 3.51
C ASP A 134 -11.45 -1.92 4.46
N PHE A 135 -11.12 -0.70 4.87
CA PHE A 135 -11.98 0.13 5.69
C PHE A 135 -11.83 1.61 5.35
N VAL A 136 -12.81 2.44 5.74
CA VAL A 136 -12.78 3.89 5.54
C VAL A 136 -12.66 4.59 6.89
N SER A 137 -11.52 5.22 7.14
CA SER A 137 -11.29 6.03 8.34
C SER A 137 -11.74 7.49 8.12
N PRO A 138 -12.23 8.18 9.16
CA PRO A 138 -12.57 9.60 9.08
C PRO A 138 -11.39 10.47 8.60
N GLU A 139 -10.18 10.15 9.00
CA GLU A 139 -8.95 10.88 8.67
C GLU A 139 -8.66 10.88 7.17
N HIS A 140 -9.04 9.81 6.46
CA HIS A 140 -8.76 9.63 5.04
C HIS A 140 -10.01 9.67 4.15
N VAL A 141 -11.21 9.91 4.70
CA VAL A 141 -12.48 9.87 3.94
C VAL A 141 -12.48 10.81 2.72
N LYS A 142 -11.85 11.98 2.85
CA LYS A 142 -11.67 12.92 1.73
C LYS A 142 -10.85 12.26 0.62
N HIS A 143 -9.72 11.65 0.97
CA HIS A 143 -8.83 11.00 0.02
C HIS A 143 -9.52 9.79 -0.64
N CYS A 144 -10.22 8.96 0.13
CA CYS A 144 -11.03 7.86 -0.40
C CYS A 144 -12.07 8.36 -1.41
N PHE A 145 -12.77 9.45 -1.12
CA PHE A 145 -13.76 10.02 -2.05
C PHE A 145 -13.12 10.48 -3.36
N TRP A 146 -11.95 11.13 -3.31
CA TRP A 146 -11.21 11.54 -4.51
C TRP A 146 -10.73 10.35 -5.33
N LEU A 147 -10.11 9.35 -4.69
CA LEU A 147 -9.66 8.13 -5.37
C LEU A 147 -10.82 7.40 -6.05
N THR A 148 -11.98 7.29 -5.39
CA THR A 148 -13.17 6.70 -6.01
C THR A 148 -13.61 7.44 -7.28
N GLN A 149 -13.37 8.75 -7.39
CA GLN A 149 -13.66 9.50 -8.61
C GLN A 149 -12.57 9.31 -9.68
N GLU A 150 -11.30 9.33 -9.29
CA GLU A 150 -10.15 9.08 -10.17
C GLU A 150 -10.24 7.68 -10.80
N PHE A 151 -10.49 6.64 -10.01
CA PHE A 151 -10.69 5.27 -10.51
C PHE A 151 -11.82 5.17 -11.53
N ARG A 152 -12.94 5.90 -11.34
CA ARG A 152 -14.04 5.92 -12.32
C ARG A 152 -13.62 6.55 -13.64
N TYR A 153 -12.83 7.62 -13.60
CA TYR A 153 -12.31 8.27 -14.81
C TYR A 153 -11.35 7.36 -15.58
N LEU A 154 -10.43 6.72 -14.86
CA LEU A 154 -9.46 5.77 -15.42
C LEU A 154 -10.13 4.45 -15.88
N SER A 155 -11.28 4.08 -15.32
CA SER A 155 -11.98 2.84 -15.67
C SER A 155 -12.52 2.79 -17.10
N HIS A 156 -12.47 3.87 -17.90
CA HIS A 156 -12.78 3.75 -19.33
C HIS A 156 -11.71 2.96 -20.10
N THR A 157 -10.51 2.80 -19.54
CA THR A 157 -9.36 2.12 -20.15
C THR A 157 -8.81 0.98 -19.28
N HIS A 158 -9.24 0.86 -18.01
CA HIS A 158 -8.86 -0.20 -17.07
C HIS A 158 -10.06 -1.01 -16.54
N THR A 159 -9.85 -2.30 -16.26
CA THR A 159 -10.89 -3.33 -15.98
C THR A 159 -11.60 -3.24 -14.61
N ASN A 160 -11.21 -2.33 -13.72
CA ASN A 160 -11.69 -2.32 -12.33
C ASN A 160 -12.74 -1.20 -12.11
N HIS A 161 -14.01 -1.55 -12.36
CA HIS A 161 -15.11 -0.58 -12.49
C HIS A 161 -15.97 -0.39 -11.22
N GLU A 162 -15.78 -1.18 -10.16
CA GLU A 162 -16.71 -1.19 -9.02
C GLU A 162 -16.19 -0.42 -7.79
N ASP A 163 -17.04 0.47 -7.28
CA ASP A 163 -16.89 1.12 -5.97
C ASP A 163 -17.13 0.10 -4.84
N LYS A 164 -16.17 -0.79 -4.61
CA LYS A 164 -16.25 -1.90 -3.64
C LYS A 164 -16.49 -1.42 -2.21
N LEU A 165 -15.89 -0.29 -1.84
CA LEU A 165 -16.00 0.30 -0.50
C LEU A 165 -17.27 1.12 -0.30
N GLN A 166 -17.98 1.47 -1.38
CA GLN A 166 -19.17 2.31 -1.35
C GLN A 166 -18.98 3.58 -0.51
N VAL A 167 -17.89 4.31 -0.72
CA VAL A 167 -17.46 5.43 0.15
C VAL A 167 -18.58 6.46 0.34
N LYS A 168 -19.38 6.71 -0.70
CA LYS A 168 -20.55 7.60 -0.65
C LYS A 168 -21.63 7.10 0.32
N ASN A 169 -21.89 5.80 0.36
CA ASN A 169 -22.85 5.20 1.30
C ASN A 169 -22.33 5.29 2.73
N VAL A 170 -21.04 5.02 2.95
CA VAL A 170 -20.41 5.15 4.28
C VAL A 170 -20.58 6.58 4.82
N ILE A 171 -20.27 7.59 3.99
CA ILE A 171 -20.45 9.01 4.37
C ILE A 171 -21.93 9.31 4.66
N TYR A 172 -22.84 8.88 3.78
CA TYR A 172 -24.27 9.13 3.93
C TYR A 172 -24.81 8.54 5.24
N HIS A 173 -24.52 7.27 5.53
CA HIS A 173 -25.00 6.60 6.73
C HIS A 173 -24.37 7.18 8.00
N ALA A 174 -23.07 7.50 7.99
CA ALA A 174 -22.42 8.16 9.12
C ALA A 174 -23.08 9.51 9.47
N VAL A 175 -23.38 10.34 8.47
CA VAL A 175 -24.05 11.63 8.68
C VAL A 175 -25.51 11.43 9.11
N LYS A 176 -26.23 10.51 8.46
CA LYS A 176 -27.62 10.18 8.82
C LYS A 176 -27.73 9.76 10.29
N ASP A 177 -26.84 8.90 10.76
CA ASP A 177 -26.84 8.40 12.13
C ASP A 177 -26.47 9.50 13.12
N ALA A 178 -25.45 10.32 12.82
CA ALA A 178 -25.09 11.47 13.65
C ALA A 178 -26.24 12.47 13.81
N VAL A 179 -26.92 12.83 12.72
CA VAL A 179 -28.11 13.70 12.74
C VAL A 179 -29.26 13.05 13.51
N GLY A 180 -29.44 11.73 13.37
CA GLY A 180 -30.45 10.98 14.11
C GLY A 180 -30.25 11.06 15.63
N ILE A 181 -29.00 10.89 16.09
CA ILE A 181 -28.65 10.99 17.51
C ILE A 181 -28.88 12.41 18.04
N LEU A 182 -28.45 13.44 17.30
CA LEU A 182 -28.64 14.83 17.72
C LEU A 182 -30.13 15.18 17.89
N ARG A 183 -30.98 14.80 16.93
CA ARG A 183 -32.43 15.03 17.00
C ARG A 183 -33.09 14.30 18.18
N ALA A 184 -32.67 13.07 18.47
CA ALA A 184 -33.18 12.31 19.61
C ALA A 184 -32.82 12.98 20.94
N ASN A 185 -31.63 13.56 21.05
CA ASN A 185 -31.18 14.27 22.25
C ASN A 185 -31.81 15.66 22.42
N GLU A 186 -32.06 16.40 21.34
CA GLU A 186 -32.84 17.66 21.42
C GLU A 186 -34.27 17.41 21.93
N SER A 187 -34.85 16.28 21.51
CA SER A 187 -36.19 15.84 21.93
C SER A 187 -36.25 15.44 23.41
N SER A 188 -35.14 15.02 24.01
CA SER A 188 -35.07 14.64 25.43
C SER A 188 -34.81 15.84 26.34
N LEU A 189 -34.09 16.86 25.85
CA LEU A 189 -33.85 18.13 26.57
C LEU A 189 -35.06 19.07 26.58
N SER A 190 -36.02 18.88 25.67
CA SER A 190 -37.23 19.70 25.52
C SER A 190 -38.46 19.13 26.22
N ARG A 191 -38.33 18.03 26.97
CA ARG A 191 -39.39 17.52 27.85
C ARG A 191 -39.23 18.13 29.25
N PRO A 192 -40.23 18.87 29.77
CA PRO A 192 -40.21 19.43 31.13
C PRO A 192 -40.27 18.36 32.22
#